data_AF-A0A8F1WI96-F1
#
_entry.id   AF-A0A8F1WI96-F1
#
_cell.length_a   1.000
_cell.length_b   1.000
_cell.length_c   1.000
_cell.angle_alpha   90.00
_cell.angle_beta   90.00
_cell.angle_gamma   90.00
#
_symmetry.space_group_name_H-M   'P 1'
#
loop_
_entity.id
_entity.type
_entity.pdbx_description
1 polymer ?
#
loop_
_entity_poly.entity_id
_entity_poly.type
_entity_poly.pdbx_seq_one_letter_code
_entity_poly.pdbx_strand_id
1 'polypeptide(L)'
;MRYKSGVQYIMLSVVALLVFSVSGFAHEIPEGAEPFMSSQKCSACHPAIFKEWSNSMHGKSSVHKDGAHAAMYNSFLSDMQKDKIDAGYNCATCHMPMADNITDITSGKQKPDDKNLLEQDGVGCTFCHRIENTMLGKDRNTCVINKDGSFLVNKPGDKAPHKTASNPMFSNGELCLGCHGFLVNPKNVTICAMKEEGTGNCLSCHMQKTAGEPALMSKTAEHTSHAISGGHDEEMLKKAVTLDIKSDGKNLHVKVKNIAGHAFPSTMPMRIAFVKVTFRDSAGKALWTNIKENPLADDKQSVFAKAFKAGDKTGVPAWKAESVAFDTRLKAAEERHLTYPITGGDVKTADVYVMYRLFPSSAIDKYNISKEGLNDKSIIVVKKELTLSK
;
A
#
# COMPACT_ATOMS: atom_id res chain seq x y z
N MET A 1 23.07 74.57 21.92
CA MET A 1 23.57 75.08 20.62
C MET A 1 23.83 73.90 19.70
N ARG A 2 23.13 73.87 18.55
CA ARG A 2 23.45 73.25 17.24
C ARG A 2 23.94 71.78 17.15
N TYR A 3 23.04 70.94 16.62
CA TYR A 3 23.17 69.98 15.51
C TYR A 3 24.54 69.41 15.09
N LYS A 4 24.59 68.07 14.91
CA LYS A 4 24.99 67.33 13.69
C LYS A 4 24.80 65.82 13.96
N SER A 5 23.74 65.17 13.45
CA SER A 5 23.70 64.40 12.18
C SER A 5 24.82 63.37 12.03
N GLY A 6 24.50 62.11 12.31
CA GLY A 6 25.31 60.93 11.96
C GLY A 6 24.39 59.75 11.72
N VAL A 7 24.03 59.53 10.46
CA VAL A 7 23.33 58.34 9.97
C VAL A 7 24.38 57.43 9.32
N GLN A 8 24.12 56.12 9.34
CA GLN A 8 24.64 55.07 8.43
C GLN A 8 26.03 54.49 8.78
N TYR A 9 26.29 53.18 8.83
CA TYR A 9 25.66 52.00 8.23
C TYR A 9 25.79 50.77 9.16
N ILE A 10 24.70 50.03 9.40
CA ILE A 10 24.78 48.60 9.73
C ILE A 10 24.60 47.87 8.40
N MET A 11 25.66 47.21 7.94
CA MET A 11 25.57 46.22 6.87
C MET A 11 24.66 45.09 7.35
N LEU A 12 23.38 45.11 6.95
CA LEU A 12 22.58 43.90 6.92
C LEU A 12 23.01 43.12 5.68
N SER A 13 23.83 42.10 5.90
CA SER A 13 24.09 41.04 4.95
C SER A 13 22.77 40.31 4.67
N VAL A 14 22.05 40.74 3.63
CA VAL A 14 20.95 39.97 3.05
C VAL A 14 21.57 38.74 2.39
N VAL A 15 21.72 37.67 3.16
CA VAL A 15 21.86 36.33 2.58
C VAL A 15 20.50 36.04 1.94
N ALA A 16 20.39 36.37 0.66
CA ALA A 16 19.32 35.88 -0.19
C ALA A 16 19.44 34.36 -0.22
N LEU A 17 18.76 33.68 0.71
CA LEU A 17 18.37 32.29 0.55
C LEU A 17 17.46 32.27 -0.67
N LEU A 18 18.08 32.07 -1.84
CA LEU A 18 17.46 31.51 -3.01
C LEU A 18 16.90 30.15 -2.60
N VAL A 19 15.71 30.17 -2.02
CA VAL A 19 14.83 29.02 -2.03
C VAL A 19 14.47 28.84 -3.49
N PHE A 20 15.33 28.12 -4.21
CA PHE A 20 14.91 27.48 -5.44
C PHE A 20 13.70 26.65 -5.04
N SER A 21 12.52 27.10 -5.46
CA SER A 21 11.35 26.26 -5.59
C SER A 21 11.72 25.17 -6.58
N VAL A 22 12.36 24.11 -6.09
CA VAL A 22 12.55 22.84 -6.81
C VAL A 22 11.17 22.19 -6.85
N SER A 23 10.29 22.76 -7.65
CA SER A 23 8.99 22.18 -8.02
C SER A 23 9.15 21.22 -9.21
N GLY A 24 10.39 20.86 -9.55
CA GLY A 24 10.73 20.00 -10.66
C GLY A 24 10.63 18.51 -10.32
N PHE A 25 9.72 17.82 -11.00
CA PHE A 25 9.97 16.54 -11.66
C PHE A 25 10.48 15.37 -10.81
N ALA A 26 9.95 15.20 -9.61
CA ALA A 26 10.46 14.18 -8.69
C ALA A 26 10.05 12.71 -9.04
N HIS A 27 9.66 12.43 -10.28
CA HIS A 27 9.50 11.08 -10.84
C HIS A 27 10.02 10.96 -12.28
N GLU A 28 10.57 12.04 -12.85
CA GLU A 28 11.05 12.04 -14.23
C GLU A 28 12.45 11.42 -14.32
N ILE A 29 12.74 10.76 -15.43
CA ILE A 29 14.11 10.36 -15.78
C ILE A 29 14.89 11.66 -15.99
N PRO A 30 15.90 11.99 -15.17
CA PRO A 30 16.57 13.28 -15.29
C PRO A 30 17.18 13.45 -16.67
N GLU A 31 17.22 14.70 -17.17
CA GLU A 31 17.86 14.98 -18.46
C GLU A 31 19.32 14.47 -18.47
N GLY A 32 19.65 13.74 -19.54
CA GLY A 32 20.96 13.09 -19.73
C GLY A 32 21.17 11.82 -18.89
N ALA A 33 20.17 11.35 -18.17
CA ALA A 33 20.25 10.06 -17.49
C ALA A 33 20.15 8.90 -18.49
N GLU A 34 20.77 7.77 -18.14
CA GLU A 34 20.57 6.53 -18.87
C GLU A 34 19.06 6.19 -18.94
N PRO A 35 18.52 5.69 -20.07
CA PRO A 35 17.10 5.39 -20.18
C PRO A 35 16.72 4.17 -19.33
N PHE A 36 15.43 4.03 -19.03
CA PHE A 36 14.91 2.80 -18.47
C PHE A 36 14.92 1.67 -19.50
N MET A 37 15.03 0.44 -19.00
CA MET A 37 14.95 -0.76 -19.81
C MET A 37 13.91 -1.70 -19.21
N SER A 38 13.21 -2.43 -20.07
CA SER A 38 12.20 -3.39 -19.60
C SER A 38 12.83 -4.46 -18.69
N SER A 39 12.11 -4.77 -17.63
CA SER A 39 12.40 -5.79 -16.62
C SER A 39 12.56 -7.19 -17.25
N GLN A 40 11.95 -7.44 -18.41
CA GLN A 40 12.14 -8.67 -19.17
C GLN A 40 13.62 -8.93 -19.50
N LYS A 41 14.44 -7.89 -19.70
CA LYS A 41 15.88 -8.06 -19.96
C LYS A 41 16.63 -8.63 -18.76
N CYS A 42 16.12 -8.42 -17.54
CA CYS A 42 16.72 -8.92 -16.31
C CYS A 42 16.51 -10.44 -16.15
N SER A 43 15.47 -11.02 -16.76
CA SER A 43 15.08 -12.43 -16.56
C SER A 43 16.15 -13.42 -17.02
N ALA A 44 16.99 -13.03 -17.98
CA ALA A 44 18.05 -13.89 -18.51
C ALA A 44 19.13 -14.22 -17.48
N CYS A 45 19.43 -13.29 -16.56
CA CYS A 45 20.43 -13.47 -15.52
C CYS A 45 19.81 -13.65 -14.13
N HIS A 46 18.62 -13.11 -13.88
CA HIS A 46 17.91 -13.10 -12.59
C HIS A 46 16.55 -13.83 -12.67
N PRO A 47 16.47 -15.10 -13.09
CA PRO A 47 15.19 -15.77 -13.38
C PRO A 47 14.30 -15.95 -12.14
N ALA A 48 14.89 -16.25 -10.97
CA ALA A 48 14.14 -16.41 -9.73
C ALA A 48 13.48 -15.09 -9.31
N ILE A 49 14.27 -14.02 -9.18
CA ILE A 49 13.81 -12.68 -8.83
C ILE A 49 12.77 -12.16 -9.83
N PHE A 50 13.02 -12.34 -11.13
CA PHE A 50 12.08 -11.91 -12.17
C PHE A 50 10.72 -12.60 -12.03
N LYS A 51 10.71 -13.92 -11.77
CA LYS A 51 9.47 -14.68 -11.56
C LYS A 51 8.70 -14.20 -10.32
N GLU A 52 9.39 -13.88 -9.24
CA GLU A 52 8.75 -13.34 -8.04
C GLU A 52 8.14 -11.96 -8.31
N TRP A 53 8.92 -11.06 -8.88
CA TRP A 53 8.48 -9.71 -9.25
C TRP A 53 7.31 -9.73 -10.22
N SER A 54 7.37 -10.55 -11.29
CA SER A 54 6.32 -10.62 -12.30
C SER A 54 4.99 -11.12 -11.75
N ASN A 55 5.04 -11.89 -10.66
CA ASN A 55 3.85 -12.38 -9.97
C ASN A 55 3.36 -11.44 -8.86
N SER A 56 4.20 -10.52 -8.39
CA SER A 56 3.86 -9.51 -7.38
C SER A 56 2.87 -8.46 -7.91
N MET A 57 2.28 -7.69 -7.00
CA MET A 57 1.49 -6.51 -7.38
C MET A 57 2.35 -5.35 -7.89
N HIS A 58 3.68 -5.34 -7.64
CA HIS A 58 4.57 -4.34 -8.24
C HIS A 58 4.71 -4.56 -9.75
N GLY A 59 4.99 -5.79 -10.19
CA GLY A 59 5.04 -6.14 -11.63
C GLY A 59 3.68 -6.12 -12.34
N LYS A 60 2.58 -6.05 -11.58
CA LYS A 60 1.20 -5.95 -12.09
C LYS A 60 0.55 -4.59 -11.82
N SER A 61 1.29 -3.64 -11.25
CA SER A 61 0.72 -2.37 -10.74
C SER A 61 0.16 -1.45 -11.81
N SER A 62 0.61 -1.64 -13.06
CA SER A 62 0.16 -0.86 -14.22
C SER A 62 -1.35 -0.95 -14.41
N VAL A 63 -1.94 0.13 -14.93
CA VAL A 63 -3.36 0.19 -15.32
C VAL A 63 -3.71 -0.89 -16.35
N HIS A 64 -2.73 -1.39 -17.09
CA HIS A 64 -2.91 -2.44 -18.09
C HIS A 64 -2.99 -3.86 -17.50
N LYS A 65 -2.53 -4.06 -16.26
CA LYS A 65 -2.40 -5.39 -15.63
C LYS A 65 -3.23 -5.56 -14.36
N ASP A 66 -3.58 -4.47 -13.67
CA ASP A 66 -4.47 -4.49 -12.51
C ASP A 66 -5.87 -3.96 -12.89
N GLY A 67 -6.80 -4.89 -13.14
CA GLY A 67 -8.18 -4.56 -13.47
C GLY A 67 -8.94 -3.83 -12.36
N ALA A 68 -8.57 -4.02 -11.08
CA ALA A 68 -9.19 -3.28 -9.99
C ALA A 68 -8.72 -1.83 -9.96
N HIS A 69 -7.42 -1.62 -10.17
CA HIS A 69 -6.86 -0.27 -10.31
C HIS A 69 -7.42 0.45 -11.54
N ALA A 70 -7.51 -0.22 -12.68
CA ALA A 70 -8.12 0.32 -13.90
C ALA A 70 -9.57 0.78 -13.67
N ALA A 71 -10.37 -0.03 -12.98
CA ALA A 71 -11.75 0.31 -12.63
C ALA A 71 -11.84 1.57 -11.75
N MET A 72 -10.95 1.69 -10.76
CA MET A 72 -10.87 2.87 -9.90
C MET A 72 -10.40 4.12 -10.66
N TYR A 73 -9.40 3.98 -11.54
CA TYR A 73 -8.94 5.07 -12.39
C TYR A 73 -10.02 5.56 -13.35
N ASN A 74 -10.76 4.65 -14.00
CA ASN A 74 -11.88 5.00 -14.87
C ASN A 74 -12.99 5.73 -14.10
N SER A 75 -13.28 5.30 -12.86
CA SER A 75 -14.24 5.98 -11.99
C SER A 75 -13.78 7.39 -11.61
N PHE A 76 -12.48 7.57 -11.34
CA PHE A 76 -11.87 8.87 -11.10
C PHE A 76 -11.99 9.78 -12.34
N LEU A 77 -11.59 9.30 -13.52
CA LEU A 77 -11.71 10.06 -14.77
C LEU A 77 -13.15 10.48 -15.06
N SER A 78 -14.11 9.56 -14.89
CA SER A 78 -15.53 9.87 -15.10
C SER A 78 -16.02 10.99 -14.18
N ASP A 79 -15.52 11.06 -12.95
CA ASP A 79 -15.84 12.15 -12.03
C ASP A 79 -15.15 13.46 -12.44
N MET A 80 -13.87 13.44 -12.79
CA MET A 80 -13.13 14.64 -13.22
C MET A 80 -13.70 15.26 -14.49
N GLN A 81 -14.17 14.43 -15.43
CA GLN A 81 -14.84 14.89 -16.64
C GLN A 81 -16.14 15.64 -16.37
N LYS A 82 -16.93 15.24 -15.35
CA LYS A 82 -18.14 15.98 -14.93
C LYS A 82 -17.79 17.38 -14.43
N ASP A 83 -16.63 17.51 -13.82
CA ASP A 83 -16.08 18.77 -13.32
C ASP A 83 -15.28 19.54 -14.39
N LYS A 84 -15.22 19.03 -15.63
CA LYS A 84 -14.44 19.58 -16.77
C LYS A 84 -12.94 19.70 -16.47
N ILE A 85 -12.41 18.81 -15.64
CA ILE A 85 -11.00 18.73 -15.29
C ILE A 85 -10.35 17.65 -16.15
N ASP A 86 -9.30 18.02 -16.89
CA ASP A 86 -8.36 17.03 -17.42
C ASP A 86 -7.37 16.67 -16.32
N ALA A 87 -7.58 15.49 -15.73
CA ALA A 87 -6.81 15.06 -14.57
C ALA A 87 -5.61 14.17 -14.93
N GLY A 88 -5.42 13.84 -16.21
CA GLY A 88 -4.43 12.87 -16.65
C GLY A 88 -4.44 11.57 -15.86
N TYR A 89 -3.31 10.85 -15.85
CA TYR A 89 -3.12 9.65 -15.05
C TYR A 89 -2.16 9.91 -13.88
N ASN A 90 -2.57 10.75 -12.94
CA ASN A 90 -1.79 11.09 -11.75
C ASN A 90 -1.42 9.90 -10.84
N CYS A 91 -2.09 8.75 -10.99
CA CYS A 91 -1.75 7.53 -10.26
C CYS A 91 -0.48 6.85 -10.81
N ALA A 92 -0.06 7.19 -12.03
CA ALA A 92 1.12 6.62 -12.69
C ALA A 92 2.40 6.80 -11.88
N THR A 93 2.50 7.84 -11.05
CA THR A 93 3.67 8.08 -10.18
C THR A 93 3.98 6.88 -9.28
N CYS A 94 2.96 6.13 -8.86
CA CYS A 94 3.15 4.95 -8.01
C CYS A 94 2.80 3.64 -8.74
N HIS A 95 1.89 3.67 -9.71
CA HIS A 95 1.39 2.47 -10.39
C HIS A 95 2.06 2.18 -11.74
N MET A 96 2.72 3.16 -12.33
CA MET A 96 3.38 3.03 -13.63
C MET A 96 4.68 3.85 -13.71
N PRO A 97 5.54 3.85 -12.68
CA PRO A 97 6.69 4.76 -12.63
C PRO A 97 7.81 4.42 -13.62
N MET A 98 7.75 3.24 -14.27
CA MET A 98 8.64 2.90 -15.38
C MET A 98 8.36 3.69 -16.66
N ALA A 99 7.20 4.36 -16.79
CA ALA A 99 6.87 5.13 -17.99
C ALA A 99 7.93 6.20 -18.28
N ASP A 100 8.52 6.15 -19.47
CA ASP A 100 9.53 7.11 -19.94
C ASP A 100 8.95 8.47 -20.33
N ASN A 101 7.62 8.56 -20.45
CA ASN A 101 6.81 9.74 -20.71
C ASN A 101 5.92 10.12 -19.51
N ILE A 102 6.33 9.80 -18.27
CA ILE A 102 5.52 9.95 -17.05
C ILE A 102 4.90 11.35 -16.89
N THR A 103 5.62 12.42 -17.25
CA THR A 103 5.14 13.81 -17.19
C THR A 103 3.97 14.05 -18.15
N ASP A 104 4.06 13.53 -19.37
CA ASP A 104 3.01 13.68 -20.38
C ASP A 104 1.76 12.86 -20.01
N ILE A 105 1.95 11.67 -19.43
CA ILE A 105 0.85 10.81 -18.97
C ILE A 105 0.14 11.41 -17.75
N THR A 106 0.89 11.91 -16.77
CA THR A 106 0.32 12.49 -15.55
C THR A 106 -0.39 13.82 -15.81
N SER A 107 0.09 14.61 -16.78
CA SER A 107 -0.56 15.88 -17.19
C SER A 107 -1.76 15.70 -18.13
N GLY A 108 -1.98 14.49 -18.67
CA GLY A 108 -3.05 14.22 -19.63
C GLY A 108 -2.71 14.52 -21.09
N LYS A 109 -1.50 15.03 -21.36
CA LYS A 109 -0.99 15.26 -22.72
C LYS A 109 -0.88 13.98 -23.53
N GLN A 110 -0.58 12.86 -22.87
CA GLN A 110 -0.60 11.52 -23.44
C GLN A 110 -1.46 10.58 -22.59
N LYS A 111 -2.05 9.57 -23.23
CA LYS A 111 -2.76 8.49 -22.53
C LYS A 111 -1.80 7.30 -22.37
N PRO A 112 -2.02 6.44 -21.36
CA PRO A 112 -1.27 5.20 -21.24
C PRO A 112 -1.36 4.35 -22.52
N ASP A 113 -0.22 3.83 -22.97
CA ASP A 113 -0.06 2.99 -24.16
C ASP A 113 0.26 1.55 -23.76
N ASP A 114 -0.68 0.64 -24.03
CA ASP A 114 -0.54 -0.78 -23.70
C ASP A 114 0.56 -1.48 -24.54
N LYS A 115 1.06 -0.85 -25.60
CA LYS A 115 2.19 -1.35 -26.39
C LYS A 115 3.54 -0.93 -25.82
N ASN A 116 3.58 0.06 -24.93
CA ASN A 116 4.80 0.48 -24.27
C ASN A 116 5.21 -0.54 -23.18
N LEU A 117 6.30 -1.26 -23.41
CA LEU A 117 6.79 -2.28 -22.48
C LEU A 117 7.19 -1.70 -21.11
N LEU A 118 7.62 -0.44 -21.05
CA LEU A 118 7.95 0.20 -19.79
C LEU A 118 6.69 0.50 -18.97
N GLU A 119 5.62 0.96 -19.62
CA GLU A 119 4.30 1.15 -18.98
C GLU A 119 3.70 -0.17 -18.48
N GLN A 120 3.90 -1.25 -19.24
CA GLN A 120 3.49 -2.60 -18.84
C GLN A 120 4.23 -3.09 -17.60
N ASP A 121 5.50 -2.74 -17.41
CA ASP A 121 6.30 -3.19 -16.26
C ASP A 121 5.88 -2.56 -14.93
N GLY A 122 5.05 -1.51 -14.94
CA GLY A 122 4.56 -0.89 -13.70
C GLY A 122 5.72 -0.41 -12.81
N VAL A 123 5.80 -0.95 -11.59
CA VAL A 123 6.95 -0.78 -10.69
C VAL A 123 8.00 -1.84 -11.03
N GLY A 124 8.79 -1.53 -12.06
CA GLY A 124 9.77 -2.45 -12.66
C GLY A 124 11.17 -2.43 -12.03
N CYS A 125 12.03 -3.35 -12.48
CA CYS A 125 13.38 -3.54 -11.95
C CYS A 125 14.22 -2.27 -12.06
N THR A 126 14.23 -1.65 -13.24
CA THR A 126 15.09 -0.50 -13.54
C THR A 126 14.66 0.74 -12.79
N PHE A 127 13.36 0.96 -12.57
CA PHE A 127 12.88 2.04 -11.72
C PHE A 127 13.34 1.84 -10.28
N CYS A 128 12.97 0.71 -9.65
CA CYS A 128 13.28 0.45 -8.24
C CYS A 128 14.78 0.49 -7.95
N HIS A 129 15.58 -0.15 -8.80
CA HIS A 129 17.04 -0.22 -8.62
C HIS A 129 17.77 1.05 -9.07
N ARG A 130 17.07 2.12 -9.45
CA ARG A 130 17.69 3.42 -9.75
C ARG A 130 17.25 4.54 -8.84
N ILE A 131 16.41 4.25 -7.84
CA ILE A 131 16.02 5.21 -6.81
C ILE A 131 17.25 5.55 -5.95
N GLU A 132 17.82 6.73 -6.16
CA GLU A 132 18.95 7.22 -5.37
C GLU A 132 18.52 7.95 -4.10
N ASN A 133 17.33 8.55 -4.12
CA ASN A 133 16.77 9.27 -2.98
C ASN A 133 15.23 9.31 -3.04
N THR A 134 14.61 9.62 -1.90
CA THR A 134 13.19 9.98 -1.81
C THR A 134 13.05 11.43 -1.37
N MET A 135 12.35 12.24 -2.15
CA MET A 135 12.04 13.62 -1.80
C MET A 135 10.66 13.72 -1.17
N LEU A 136 10.57 14.52 -0.10
CA LEU A 136 9.33 14.87 0.56
C LEU A 136 8.60 15.92 -0.26
N GLY A 137 7.42 15.58 -0.78
CA GLY A 137 6.53 16.53 -1.44
C GLY A 137 5.44 17.04 -0.49
N LYS A 138 4.57 17.91 -1.02
CA LYS A 138 3.43 18.46 -0.26
C LYS A 138 2.30 17.44 -0.12
N ASP A 139 1.95 16.79 -1.22
CA ASP A 139 0.81 15.86 -1.30
C ASP A 139 1.21 14.39 -1.20
N ARG A 140 2.47 14.08 -1.53
CA ARG A 140 3.06 12.75 -1.50
C ARG A 140 4.58 12.83 -1.52
N ASN A 141 5.25 11.71 -1.27
CA ASN A 141 6.68 11.57 -1.55
C ASN A 141 6.93 11.22 -3.02
N THR A 142 8.18 11.35 -3.43
CA THR A 142 8.58 11.20 -4.83
C THR A 142 9.98 10.60 -4.97
N CYS A 143 10.18 9.71 -5.94
CA CYS A 143 11.43 8.97 -6.13
C CYS A 143 12.40 9.71 -7.08
N VAL A 144 13.61 9.98 -6.60
CA VAL A 144 14.69 10.55 -7.43
C VAL A 144 15.48 9.42 -8.07
N ILE A 145 15.66 9.49 -9.38
CA ILE A 145 16.36 8.48 -10.19
C ILE A 145 17.78 8.95 -10.48
N ASN A 146 18.76 8.06 -10.31
CA ASN A 146 20.14 8.38 -10.63
C ASN A 146 20.36 8.67 -12.11
N LYS A 147 21.29 9.57 -12.40
CA LYS A 147 21.68 9.91 -13.79
C LYS A 147 22.55 8.83 -14.42
N ASP A 148 23.43 8.23 -13.63
CA ASP A 148 24.55 7.44 -14.12
C ASP A 148 24.21 5.99 -14.53
N GLY A 149 22.93 5.61 -14.42
CA GLY A 149 22.40 4.29 -14.77
C GLY A 149 22.83 3.15 -13.85
N SER A 150 23.48 3.43 -12.71
CA SER A 150 23.91 2.38 -11.78
C SER A 150 22.72 1.64 -11.17
N PHE A 151 22.75 0.31 -11.15
CA PHE A 151 21.77 -0.47 -10.39
C PHE A 151 22.18 -0.49 -8.91
N LEU A 152 21.39 0.21 -8.10
CA LEU A 152 21.58 0.39 -6.67
C LEU A 152 21.10 -0.84 -5.90
N VAL A 153 21.93 -1.27 -4.96
CA VAL A 153 21.65 -2.40 -4.06
C VAL A 153 22.31 -2.14 -2.71
N ASN A 154 21.99 -2.94 -1.68
CA ASN A 154 22.70 -2.83 -0.41
C ASN A 154 24.17 -3.26 -0.56
N LYS A 155 24.39 -4.45 -1.15
CA LYS A 155 25.72 -5.06 -1.33
C LYS A 155 25.93 -5.40 -2.82
N PRO A 156 26.65 -4.56 -3.57
CA PRO A 156 27.01 -4.83 -4.95
C PRO A 156 27.81 -6.13 -5.09
N GLY A 157 27.63 -6.82 -6.22
CA GLY A 157 28.45 -7.98 -6.57
C GLY A 157 29.70 -7.58 -7.34
N ASP A 158 30.83 -8.22 -7.06
CA ASP A 158 32.14 -7.84 -7.62
C ASP A 158 32.28 -8.01 -9.15
N LYS A 159 31.38 -8.78 -9.79
CA LYS A 159 31.47 -9.16 -11.22
C LYS A 159 30.15 -9.00 -11.97
N ALA A 160 29.35 -8.00 -11.60
CA ALA A 160 28.11 -7.73 -12.33
C ALA A 160 28.40 -7.28 -13.78
N PRO A 161 27.67 -7.79 -14.80
CA PRO A 161 27.84 -7.40 -16.20
C PRO A 161 27.26 -6.01 -16.52
N HIS A 162 26.68 -5.35 -15.52
CA HIS A 162 26.15 -3.99 -15.58
C HIS A 162 26.65 -3.20 -14.37
N LYS A 163 26.63 -1.88 -14.48
CA LYS A 163 27.08 -0.98 -13.42
C LYS A 163 26.22 -1.17 -12.16
N THR A 164 26.86 -1.29 -11.01
CA THR A 164 26.18 -1.39 -9.71
C THR A 164 26.82 -0.45 -8.70
N ALA A 165 26.04 0.03 -7.73
CA ALA A 165 26.54 0.83 -6.62
C ALA A 165 25.78 0.52 -5.33
N SER A 166 26.41 0.78 -4.20
CA SER A 166 25.78 0.59 -2.89
C SER A 166 24.92 1.81 -2.54
N ASN A 167 23.72 1.59 -2.03
CA ASN A 167 22.89 2.64 -1.44
C ASN A 167 22.20 2.11 -0.15
N PRO A 168 22.36 2.79 1.01
CA PRO A 168 21.76 2.37 2.27
C PRO A 168 20.23 2.22 2.25
N MET A 169 19.53 2.90 1.33
CA MET A 169 18.07 2.80 1.18
C MET A 169 17.60 1.36 0.94
N PHE A 170 18.43 0.54 0.28
CA PHE A 170 18.20 -0.88 0.01
C PHE A 170 18.43 -1.79 1.22
N SER A 171 18.72 -1.20 2.38
CA SER A 171 18.88 -1.90 3.65
C SER A 171 17.94 -1.37 4.74
N ASN A 172 17.51 -0.12 4.66
CA ASN A 172 16.69 0.53 5.70
C ASN A 172 15.20 0.69 5.33
N GLY A 173 14.82 0.50 4.06
CA GLY A 173 13.43 0.59 3.60
C GLY A 173 12.95 1.97 3.17
N GLU A 174 13.83 2.98 3.15
CA GLU A 174 13.47 4.33 2.70
C GLU A 174 13.07 4.37 1.22
N LEU A 175 13.57 3.44 0.39
CA LEU A 175 13.15 3.34 -1.03
C LEU A 175 11.65 3.11 -1.20
N CYS A 176 11.01 2.46 -0.23
CA CYS A 176 9.58 2.19 -0.26
C CYS A 176 8.77 3.48 -0.06
N LEU A 177 9.34 4.46 0.64
CA LEU A 177 8.63 5.65 1.11
C LEU A 177 8.33 6.63 -0.02
N GLY A 178 8.92 6.50 -1.20
CA GLY A 178 8.54 7.28 -2.37
C GLY A 178 7.08 7.05 -2.78
N CYS A 179 6.63 5.79 -2.79
CA CYS A 179 5.26 5.43 -3.11
C CYS A 179 4.40 5.16 -1.86
N HIS A 180 5.00 4.60 -0.81
CA HIS A 180 4.28 4.17 0.39
C HIS A 180 4.37 5.17 1.54
N GLY A 181 5.07 6.30 1.42
CA GLY A 181 5.22 7.27 2.51
C GLY A 181 3.88 7.82 3.00
N PHE A 182 3.25 8.66 2.18
CA PHE A 182 1.90 9.16 2.40
C PHE A 182 1.28 9.66 1.08
N LEU A 183 -0.03 9.84 1.11
CA LEU A 183 -0.80 10.51 0.06
C LEU A 183 -1.90 11.33 0.72
N VAL A 184 -1.99 12.61 0.38
CA VAL A 184 -3.12 13.47 0.75
C VAL A 184 -3.87 13.93 -0.50
N ASN A 185 -5.18 14.10 -0.38
CA ASN A 185 -6.00 14.60 -1.47
C ASN A 185 -5.95 16.15 -1.57
N PRO A 186 -6.54 16.77 -2.62
CA PRO A 186 -6.55 18.24 -2.77
C PRO A 186 -7.22 19.01 -1.62
N LYS A 187 -8.07 18.34 -0.82
CA LYS A 187 -8.70 18.90 0.39
C LYS A 187 -7.90 18.63 1.67
N ASN A 188 -6.63 18.24 1.53
CA ASN A 188 -5.70 17.93 2.63
C ASN A 188 -6.16 16.77 3.54
N VAL A 189 -6.96 15.84 3.01
CA VAL A 189 -7.35 14.62 3.71
C VAL A 189 -6.30 13.55 3.47
N THR A 190 -5.71 13.02 4.55
CA THR A 190 -4.76 11.91 4.47
C THR A 190 -5.44 10.63 4.01
N ILE A 191 -5.07 10.16 2.82
CA ILE A 191 -5.56 8.92 2.22
C ILE A 191 -4.83 7.75 2.87
N CYS A 192 -3.50 7.73 2.77
CA CYS A 192 -2.59 6.77 3.39
C CYS A 192 -1.36 7.50 3.96
N ALA A 193 -0.73 6.89 4.96
CA ALA A 193 0.37 7.49 5.72
C ALA A 193 1.20 6.36 6.37
N MET A 194 1.87 5.52 5.57
CA MET A 194 2.58 4.36 6.14
C MET A 194 3.80 4.78 6.96
N LYS A 195 4.41 5.93 6.66
CA LYS A 195 5.56 6.41 7.43
C LYS A 195 5.17 6.70 8.88
N GLU A 196 3.98 7.25 9.08
CA GLU A 196 3.43 7.58 10.39
C GLU A 196 2.74 6.38 11.06
N GLU A 197 2.09 5.52 10.28
CA GLU A 197 1.40 4.32 10.78
C GLU A 197 2.37 3.16 11.08
N GLY A 198 3.51 3.14 10.40
CA GLY A 198 4.47 2.04 10.36
C GLY A 198 5.64 2.21 11.32
N THR A 199 6.17 1.08 11.75
CA THR A 199 7.35 0.95 12.60
C THR A 199 8.25 -0.13 12.01
N GLY A 200 9.56 0.02 12.19
CA GLY A 200 10.55 -0.93 11.71
C GLY A 200 10.85 -0.82 10.22
N ASN A 201 11.45 -1.86 9.68
CA ASN A 201 11.99 -1.89 8.33
C ASN A 201 11.09 -2.74 7.42
N CYS A 202 10.55 -2.16 6.35
CA CYS A 202 9.67 -2.85 5.41
C CYS A 202 10.30 -4.13 4.85
N LEU A 203 11.62 -4.11 4.58
CA LEU A 203 12.33 -5.21 3.95
C LEU A 203 12.42 -6.45 4.85
N SER A 204 12.46 -6.28 6.18
CA SER A 204 12.61 -7.41 7.09
C SER A 204 11.38 -8.32 7.12
N CYS A 205 10.22 -7.83 6.69
CA CYS A 205 8.98 -8.61 6.60
C CYS A 205 8.56 -8.88 5.15
N HIS A 206 8.65 -7.89 4.25
CA HIS A 206 8.16 -8.02 2.88
C HIS A 206 9.20 -8.50 1.86
N MET A 207 10.49 -8.47 2.21
CA MET A 207 11.60 -8.87 1.35
C MET A 207 12.53 -9.84 2.09
N GLN A 208 11.96 -10.88 2.69
CA GLN A 208 12.71 -11.87 3.45
C GLN A 208 13.65 -12.69 2.55
N LYS A 209 14.70 -13.25 3.16
CA LYS A 209 15.57 -14.20 2.47
C LYS A 209 14.81 -15.48 2.15
N THR A 210 15.03 -15.98 0.94
CA THR A 210 14.44 -17.22 0.45
C THR A 210 15.47 -18.01 -0.35
N ALA A 211 15.25 -19.31 -0.49
CA ALA A 211 16.12 -20.21 -1.23
C ALA A 211 16.15 -19.87 -2.73
N GLY A 212 17.28 -20.10 -3.37
CA GLY A 212 17.54 -19.85 -4.77
C GLY A 212 18.59 -18.77 -4.98
N GLU A 213 19.37 -18.92 -6.04
CA GLU A 213 20.43 -17.97 -6.36
C GLU A 213 19.84 -16.65 -6.90
N PRO A 214 20.38 -15.47 -6.49
CA PRO A 214 19.89 -14.18 -6.97
C PRO A 214 20.18 -13.97 -8.46
N ALA A 215 21.18 -14.66 -9.00
CA ALA A 215 21.55 -14.64 -10.41
C ALA A 215 22.19 -15.98 -10.79
N LEU A 216 22.11 -16.37 -12.07
CA LEU A 216 22.68 -17.64 -12.59
C LEU A 216 24.20 -17.81 -12.36
N MET A 217 24.91 -16.71 -12.13
CA MET A 217 26.37 -16.71 -11.88
C MET A 217 26.70 -16.46 -10.41
N SER A 218 25.70 -16.39 -9.54
CA SER A 218 25.91 -16.16 -8.11
C SER A 218 26.39 -17.43 -7.42
N LYS A 219 27.24 -17.26 -6.40
CA LYS A 219 27.64 -18.37 -5.50
C LYS A 219 26.76 -18.47 -4.25
N THR A 220 25.78 -17.59 -4.11
CA THR A 220 24.90 -17.53 -2.93
C THR A 220 23.66 -18.39 -3.13
N ALA A 221 23.38 -19.32 -2.23
CA ALA A 221 22.23 -20.23 -2.32
C ALA A 221 20.87 -19.56 -1.96
N GLU A 222 20.89 -18.31 -1.51
CA GLU A 222 19.70 -17.55 -1.11
C GLU A 222 19.69 -16.16 -1.75
N HIS A 223 18.49 -15.62 -1.94
CA HIS A 223 18.27 -14.25 -2.40
C HIS A 223 17.22 -13.55 -1.54
N THR A 224 17.12 -12.24 -1.71
CA THR A 224 16.06 -11.43 -1.13
C THR A 224 14.82 -11.58 -2.01
N SER A 225 13.68 -12.01 -1.45
CA SER A 225 12.47 -12.20 -2.24
C SER A 225 11.92 -10.89 -2.78
N HIS A 226 11.49 -10.90 -4.03
CA HIS A 226 10.82 -9.80 -4.73
C HIS A 226 9.33 -10.05 -4.94
N ALA A 227 8.75 -11.03 -4.23
CA ALA A 227 7.31 -11.27 -4.24
C ALA A 227 6.55 -10.12 -3.56
N ILE A 228 7.17 -9.47 -2.57
CA ILE A 228 6.69 -8.29 -1.84
C ILE A 228 5.21 -8.45 -1.46
N SER A 229 4.92 -9.61 -0.85
CA SER A 229 3.56 -10.07 -0.58
C SER A 229 2.81 -9.14 0.39
N GLY A 230 1.49 -9.07 0.22
CA GLY A 230 0.60 -8.21 0.99
C GLY A 230 -0.84 -8.70 0.93
N GLY A 231 -1.81 -7.80 0.78
CA GLY A 231 -3.24 -8.16 0.79
C GLY A 231 -3.72 -9.10 -0.33
N HIS A 232 -2.93 -9.30 -1.39
CA HIS A 232 -3.22 -10.24 -2.47
C HIS A 232 -2.57 -11.63 -2.27
N ASP A 233 -2.00 -11.88 -1.09
CA ASP A 233 -1.33 -13.13 -0.74
C ASP A 233 -1.93 -13.67 0.56
N GLU A 234 -2.62 -14.82 0.47
CA GLU A 234 -3.31 -15.41 1.61
C GLU A 234 -2.34 -15.90 2.70
N GLU A 235 -1.15 -16.38 2.33
CA GLU A 235 -0.14 -16.84 3.28
C GLU A 235 0.50 -15.69 4.04
N MET A 236 0.65 -14.53 3.38
CA MET A 236 1.05 -13.30 4.05
C MET A 236 -0.03 -12.80 5.01
N LEU A 237 -1.30 -12.82 4.59
CA LEU A 237 -2.42 -12.41 5.44
C LEU A 237 -2.47 -13.22 6.73
N LYS A 238 -2.27 -14.55 6.68
CA LYS A 238 -2.26 -15.43 7.86
C LYS A 238 -1.21 -15.05 8.92
N LYS A 239 -0.18 -14.29 8.55
CA LYS A 239 0.86 -13.78 9.48
C LYS A 239 0.52 -12.42 10.09
N ALA A 240 -0.50 -11.74 9.59
CA ALA A 240 -0.76 -10.33 9.92
C ALA A 240 -1.35 -10.12 11.31
N VAL A 241 -2.14 -11.08 11.82
CA VAL A 241 -2.79 -10.98 13.14
C VAL A 241 -2.72 -12.29 13.90
N THR A 242 -2.83 -12.23 15.22
CA THR A 242 -3.18 -13.39 16.05
C THR A 242 -4.57 -13.22 16.65
N LEU A 243 -5.21 -14.35 16.94
CA LEU A 243 -6.55 -14.43 17.50
C LEU A 243 -6.51 -15.27 18.77
N ASP A 244 -7.04 -14.78 19.87
CA ASP A 244 -7.25 -15.52 21.11
C ASP A 244 -8.72 -15.43 21.53
N ILE A 245 -9.27 -16.55 22.00
CA ILE A 245 -10.67 -16.63 22.41
C ILE A 245 -10.79 -17.35 23.76
N LYS A 246 -11.67 -16.84 24.63
CA LYS A 246 -11.96 -17.39 25.96
C LYS A 246 -13.44 -17.19 26.29
N SER A 247 -13.98 -18.02 27.17
CA SER A 247 -15.34 -17.87 27.69
C SER A 247 -15.32 -17.74 29.21
N ASP A 248 -16.20 -16.91 29.77
CA ASP A 248 -16.49 -16.83 31.21
C ASP A 248 -17.79 -17.57 31.59
N GLY A 249 -18.38 -18.31 30.64
CA GLY A 249 -19.67 -19.00 30.74
C GLY A 249 -20.86 -18.16 30.30
N LYS A 250 -20.79 -16.82 30.42
CA LYS A 250 -21.85 -15.89 29.97
C LYS A 250 -21.50 -15.19 28.67
N ASN A 251 -20.22 -14.94 28.45
CA ASN A 251 -19.68 -14.19 27.32
C ASN A 251 -18.51 -14.94 26.69
N LEU A 252 -18.41 -14.78 25.38
CA LEU A 252 -17.21 -15.06 24.61
C LEU A 252 -16.37 -13.78 24.52
N HIS A 253 -15.14 -13.83 24.99
CA HIS A 253 -14.14 -12.79 24.82
C HIS A 253 -13.22 -13.14 23.66
N VAL A 254 -13.12 -12.22 22.71
CA VAL A 254 -12.28 -12.34 21.52
C VAL A 254 -11.21 -11.26 21.57
N LYS A 255 -9.94 -11.65 21.40
CA LYS A 255 -8.81 -10.75 21.32
C LYS A 255 -8.11 -10.92 19.98
N VAL A 256 -8.00 -9.83 19.22
CA VAL A 256 -7.24 -9.79 17.96
C VAL A 256 -6.03 -8.90 18.17
N LYS A 257 -4.82 -9.41 17.90
CA LYS A 257 -3.58 -8.63 17.97
C LYS A 257 -3.02 -8.41 16.58
N ASN A 258 -2.73 -7.17 16.23
CA ASN A 258 -2.00 -6.84 15.02
C ASN A 258 -0.50 -7.14 15.20
N ILE A 259 0.05 -8.00 14.35
CA ILE A 259 1.47 -8.36 14.33
C ILE A 259 2.26 -7.49 13.36
N ALA A 260 1.58 -6.89 12.37
CA ALA A 260 2.23 -6.01 11.43
C ALA A 260 2.81 -4.77 12.14
N GLY A 261 3.96 -4.30 11.65
CA GLY A 261 4.59 -3.06 12.10
C GLY A 261 3.81 -1.80 11.72
N HIS A 262 2.71 -1.93 10.97
CA HIS A 262 1.84 -0.85 10.51
C HIS A 262 0.37 -1.19 10.80
N ALA A 263 -0.57 -0.31 10.44
CA ALA A 263 -1.99 -0.59 10.61
C ALA A 263 -2.43 -1.86 9.84
N PHE A 264 -3.48 -2.53 10.33
CA PHE A 264 -4.11 -3.66 9.65
C PHE A 264 -5.63 -3.46 9.52
N PRO A 265 -6.16 -3.51 8.30
CA PRO A 265 -5.46 -3.50 7.01
C PRO A 265 -4.95 -2.07 6.65
N SER A 266 -3.84 -1.90 5.91
CA SER A 266 -3.31 -0.56 5.57
C SER A 266 -3.19 -0.29 4.05
N THR A 267 -2.65 0.91 3.74
CA THR A 267 -2.43 1.53 2.44
C THR A 267 -3.71 1.87 1.68
N MET A 268 -4.43 0.88 1.17
CA MET A 268 -5.61 1.12 0.35
C MET A 268 -6.85 1.30 1.26
N PRO A 269 -7.53 2.46 1.28
CA PRO A 269 -8.58 2.75 2.26
C PRO A 269 -9.82 1.84 2.19
N MET A 270 -10.05 1.16 1.06
CA MET A 270 -11.16 0.21 0.88
C MET A 270 -10.85 -1.18 1.46
N ARG A 271 -9.63 -1.45 1.92
CA ARG A 271 -9.38 -2.72 2.61
C ARG A 271 -10.24 -2.80 3.87
N ILE A 272 -10.84 -3.96 4.10
CA ILE A 272 -11.67 -4.22 5.27
C ILE A 272 -11.29 -5.57 5.87
N ALA A 273 -11.07 -5.58 7.18
CA ALA A 273 -11.04 -6.81 7.96
C ALA A 273 -12.15 -6.76 9.01
N PHE A 274 -12.62 -7.92 9.46
CA PHE A 274 -13.64 -7.99 10.50
C PHE A 274 -13.62 -9.32 11.25
N VAL A 275 -14.06 -9.30 12.50
CA VAL A 275 -14.26 -10.52 13.30
C VAL A 275 -15.66 -11.08 13.02
N LYS A 276 -15.73 -12.35 12.64
CA LYS A 276 -16.99 -13.09 12.54
C LYS A 276 -17.04 -14.16 13.63
N VAL A 277 -18.06 -14.09 14.47
CA VAL A 277 -18.40 -15.06 15.51
C VAL A 277 -19.66 -15.80 15.09
N THR A 278 -19.66 -17.13 15.24
CA THR A 278 -20.84 -17.98 15.05
C THR A 278 -20.98 -18.92 16.22
N PHE A 279 -22.11 -18.87 16.92
CA PHE A 279 -22.47 -19.84 17.95
C PHE A 279 -23.26 -20.99 17.32
N ARG A 280 -22.92 -22.22 17.70
CA ARG A 280 -23.54 -23.44 17.15
C ARG A 280 -24.01 -24.38 18.24
N ASP A 281 -25.03 -25.18 17.92
CA ASP A 281 -25.50 -26.28 18.77
C ASP A 281 -24.61 -27.54 18.65
N SER A 282 -24.98 -28.62 19.34
CA SER A 282 -24.28 -29.91 19.30
C SER A 282 -24.29 -30.58 17.92
N ALA A 283 -25.23 -30.23 17.05
CA ALA A 283 -25.30 -30.73 15.68
C ALA A 283 -24.51 -29.85 14.69
N GLY A 284 -23.86 -28.79 15.16
CA GLY A 284 -23.12 -27.84 14.33
C GLY A 284 -24.01 -26.82 13.60
N LYS A 285 -25.31 -26.76 13.90
CA LYS A 285 -26.21 -25.77 13.31
C LYS A 285 -25.91 -24.40 13.90
N ALA A 286 -25.77 -23.39 13.04
CA ALA A 286 -25.61 -22.01 13.48
C ALA A 286 -26.88 -21.53 14.18
N LEU A 287 -26.76 -21.16 15.45
CA LEU A 287 -27.83 -20.59 16.26
C LEU A 287 -27.81 -19.06 16.19
N TRP A 288 -26.61 -18.48 16.11
CA TRP A 288 -26.42 -17.03 16.06
C TRP A 288 -25.09 -16.69 15.37
N THR A 289 -25.04 -15.52 14.72
CA THR A 289 -23.80 -14.92 14.23
C THR A 289 -23.88 -13.40 14.33
N ASN A 290 -22.74 -12.75 14.62
CA ASN A 290 -22.67 -11.29 14.60
C ASN A 290 -22.74 -10.72 13.18
N ILE A 291 -22.30 -11.47 12.16
CA ILE A 291 -22.31 -11.03 10.75
C ILE A 291 -23.22 -11.95 9.94
N LYS A 292 -24.35 -11.42 9.48
CA LYS A 292 -25.28 -12.10 8.58
C LYS A 292 -24.88 -11.87 7.13
N GLU A 293 -24.69 -10.61 6.75
CA GLU A 293 -24.40 -10.21 5.37
C GLU A 293 -23.37 -9.09 5.29
N ASN A 294 -23.59 -7.99 6.03
CA ASN A 294 -22.79 -6.76 5.89
C ASN A 294 -22.12 -6.41 7.23
N PRO A 295 -20.81 -6.61 7.38
CA PRO A 295 -20.09 -6.34 8.62
C PRO A 295 -20.28 -4.91 9.18
N LEU A 296 -20.36 -3.91 8.30
CA LEU A 296 -20.52 -2.51 8.70
C LEU A 296 -21.95 -2.17 9.18
N ALA A 297 -22.95 -2.97 8.79
CA ALA A 297 -24.32 -2.82 9.25
C ALA A 297 -24.62 -3.71 10.45
N ASP A 298 -24.10 -4.94 10.42
CA ASP A 298 -24.45 -5.99 11.37
C ASP A 298 -23.70 -5.85 12.71
N ASP A 299 -22.40 -5.53 12.69
CA ASP A 299 -21.59 -5.44 13.91
C ASP A 299 -20.35 -4.52 13.76
N LYS A 300 -20.57 -3.21 13.83
CA LYS A 300 -19.55 -2.18 13.61
C LYS A 300 -18.30 -2.31 14.49
N GLN A 301 -18.44 -2.77 15.74
CA GLN A 301 -17.30 -2.95 16.65
C GLN A 301 -16.31 -4.01 16.15
N SER A 302 -16.78 -4.98 15.36
CA SER A 302 -15.94 -6.06 14.83
C SER A 302 -15.13 -5.66 13.61
N VAL A 303 -15.38 -4.47 13.04
CA VAL A 303 -14.83 -4.05 11.75
C VAL A 303 -13.57 -3.21 11.92
N PHE A 304 -12.55 -3.56 11.15
CA PHE A 304 -11.28 -2.85 11.03
C PHE A 304 -11.19 -2.27 9.61
N ALA A 305 -11.57 -1.00 9.46
CA ALA A 305 -11.59 -0.31 8.17
C ALA A 305 -11.43 1.20 8.35
N LYS A 306 -11.14 1.88 7.25
CA LYS A 306 -11.16 3.33 7.14
C LYS A 306 -12.22 3.73 6.13
N ALA A 307 -12.98 4.79 6.40
CA ALA A 307 -13.91 5.35 5.45
C ALA A 307 -13.84 6.87 5.43
N PHE A 308 -14.17 7.45 4.27
CA PHE A 308 -14.22 8.89 4.09
C PHE A 308 -15.67 9.38 4.00
N LYS A 309 -15.86 10.67 4.27
CA LYS A 309 -17.12 11.38 4.04
C LYS A 309 -16.94 12.66 3.23
N ALA A 310 -18.02 13.08 2.59
CA ALA A 310 -18.20 14.40 2.00
C ALA A 310 -19.64 14.84 2.29
N GLY A 311 -19.82 15.97 2.98
CA GLY A 311 -21.07 16.30 3.66
C GLY A 311 -21.57 15.13 4.53
N ASP A 312 -22.85 14.78 4.36
CA ASP A 312 -23.50 13.67 5.09
C ASP A 312 -23.22 12.29 4.48
N LYS A 313 -22.59 12.22 3.31
CA LYS A 313 -22.37 10.96 2.60
C LYS A 313 -21.09 10.29 3.09
N THR A 314 -21.23 9.09 3.67
CA THR A 314 -20.12 8.21 4.06
C THR A 314 -19.82 7.18 2.95
N GLY A 315 -18.56 6.77 2.83
CA GLY A 315 -18.12 5.81 1.81
C GLY A 315 -17.88 6.44 0.44
N VAL A 316 -17.50 7.72 0.43
CA VAL A 316 -17.06 8.41 -0.79
C VAL A 316 -15.63 7.98 -1.16
N PRO A 317 -15.28 7.99 -2.46
CA PRO A 317 -13.91 7.70 -2.87
C PRO A 317 -12.95 8.79 -2.38
N ALA A 318 -11.67 8.45 -2.26
CA ALA A 318 -10.67 9.31 -1.64
C ALA A 318 -10.49 10.67 -2.35
N TRP A 319 -10.66 10.74 -3.67
CA TRP A 319 -10.60 11.98 -4.44
C TRP A 319 -11.78 12.94 -4.16
N LYS A 320 -12.88 12.44 -3.59
CA LYS A 320 -14.04 13.27 -3.17
C LYS A 320 -14.07 13.55 -1.67
N ALA A 321 -13.20 12.93 -0.89
CA ALA A 321 -13.22 13.01 0.56
C ALA A 321 -12.98 14.44 1.09
N GLU A 322 -13.78 14.87 2.05
CA GLU A 322 -13.61 16.12 2.80
C GLU A 322 -13.05 15.88 4.19
N SER A 323 -13.26 14.69 4.74
CA SER A 323 -12.68 14.24 6.00
C SER A 323 -12.76 12.72 6.11
N VAL A 324 -12.07 12.18 7.11
CA VAL A 324 -12.23 10.78 7.53
C VAL A 324 -13.55 10.66 8.29
N ALA A 325 -14.40 9.72 7.88
CA ALA A 325 -15.65 9.41 8.56
C ALA A 325 -15.39 8.58 9.83
N PHE A 326 -14.56 7.55 9.69
CA PHE A 326 -14.04 6.75 10.78
C PHE A 326 -12.76 6.03 10.36
N ASP A 327 -11.96 5.65 11.34
CA ASP A 327 -10.81 4.76 11.19
C ASP A 327 -10.76 3.81 12.38
N THR A 328 -11.16 2.55 12.14
CA THR A 328 -11.20 1.49 13.15
C THR A 328 -10.16 0.41 12.90
N ARG A 329 -9.26 0.63 11.93
CA ARG A 329 -8.13 -0.26 11.63
C ARG A 329 -7.34 -0.53 12.90
N LEU A 330 -6.77 -1.72 13.01
CA LEU A 330 -5.87 -2.04 14.11
C LEU A 330 -4.56 -1.29 13.88
N LYS A 331 -4.13 -0.44 14.81
CA LYS A 331 -2.81 0.21 14.77
C LYS A 331 -1.70 -0.83 14.92
N ALA A 332 -0.45 -0.44 14.62
CA ALA A 332 0.72 -1.30 14.84
C ALA A 332 0.73 -1.81 16.29
N ALA A 333 0.93 -3.11 16.47
CA ALA A 333 0.92 -3.80 17.77
C ALA A 333 -0.38 -3.66 18.62
N GLU A 334 -1.47 -3.11 18.08
CA GLU A 334 -2.74 -2.96 18.81
C GLU A 334 -3.35 -4.33 19.15
N GLU A 335 -3.93 -4.43 20.35
CA GLU A 335 -4.83 -5.52 20.75
C GLU A 335 -6.26 -4.98 20.83
N ARG A 336 -7.17 -5.58 20.06
CA ARG A 336 -8.61 -5.29 20.12
C ARG A 336 -9.35 -6.39 20.86
N HIS A 337 -10.13 -5.99 21.85
CA HIS A 337 -10.96 -6.89 22.65
C HIS A 337 -12.44 -6.69 22.29
N LEU A 338 -13.11 -7.78 21.95
CA LEU A 338 -14.54 -7.83 21.64
C LEU A 338 -15.20 -8.82 22.60
N THR A 339 -16.45 -8.56 22.99
CA THR A 339 -17.20 -9.43 23.89
C THR A 339 -18.58 -9.70 23.31
N TYR A 340 -18.96 -10.96 23.26
CA TYR A 340 -20.23 -11.42 22.71
C TYR A 340 -20.99 -12.25 23.75
N PRO A 341 -22.22 -11.85 24.14
CA PRO A 341 -23.05 -12.64 25.04
C PRO A 341 -23.38 -13.99 24.41
N ILE A 342 -23.22 -15.07 25.19
CA ILE A 342 -23.60 -16.42 24.77
C ILE A 342 -25.11 -16.56 25.01
N THR A 343 -25.90 -16.34 23.96
CA THR A 343 -27.36 -16.38 24.04
C THR A 343 -27.89 -17.75 23.62
N GLY A 344 -28.58 -18.45 24.53
CA GLY A 344 -29.26 -19.73 24.27
C GLY A 344 -28.59 -20.92 24.97
N GLY A 345 -29.37 -21.71 25.72
CA GLY A 345 -28.86 -22.85 26.51
C GLY A 345 -28.32 -24.02 25.68
N ASP A 346 -28.61 -24.03 24.38
CA ASP A 346 -28.20 -25.09 23.45
C ASP A 346 -26.85 -24.82 22.78
N VAL A 347 -26.24 -23.65 22.99
CA VAL A 347 -24.93 -23.33 22.43
C VAL A 347 -23.86 -24.30 22.97
N LYS A 348 -23.07 -24.87 22.07
CA LYS A 348 -21.98 -25.81 22.37
C LYS A 348 -20.61 -25.34 21.90
N THR A 349 -20.56 -24.67 20.76
CA THR A 349 -19.29 -24.19 20.21
C THR A 349 -19.41 -22.75 19.73
N ALA A 350 -18.26 -22.07 19.74
CA ALA A 350 -18.07 -20.77 19.13
C ALA A 350 -16.98 -20.87 18.06
N ASP A 351 -17.35 -20.67 16.79
CA ASP A 351 -16.41 -20.44 15.71
C ASP A 351 -16.09 -18.96 15.62
N VAL A 352 -14.81 -18.60 15.62
CA VAL A 352 -14.33 -17.22 15.49
C VAL A 352 -13.34 -17.11 14.34
N TYR A 353 -13.60 -16.17 13.44
CA TYR A 353 -12.77 -15.89 12.27
C TYR A 353 -12.35 -14.42 12.30
N VAL A 354 -11.11 -14.14 11.91
CA VAL A 354 -10.76 -12.84 11.35
C VAL A 354 -10.83 -12.97 9.84
N MET A 355 -11.72 -12.21 9.23
CA MET A 355 -11.93 -12.16 7.78
C MET A 355 -11.24 -10.94 7.20
N TYR A 356 -10.78 -11.04 5.95
CA TYR A 356 -10.23 -9.94 5.17
C TYR A 356 -10.89 -9.88 3.79
N ARG A 357 -11.12 -8.68 3.28
CA ARG A 357 -11.50 -8.43 1.88
C ARG A 357 -10.68 -7.28 1.32
N LEU A 358 -10.30 -7.42 0.05
CA LEU A 358 -9.67 -6.36 -0.71
C LEU A 358 -10.62 -5.16 -0.86
N PHE A 359 -11.91 -5.42 -1.06
CA PHE A 359 -12.93 -4.39 -1.24
C PHE A 359 -14.20 -4.75 -0.47
N PRO A 360 -14.99 -3.77 0.01
CA PRO A 360 -16.35 -4.02 0.46
C PRO A 360 -17.18 -4.50 -0.74
N SER A 361 -18.08 -5.46 -0.53
CA SER A 361 -18.87 -6.07 -1.62
C SER A 361 -19.64 -5.03 -2.43
N SER A 362 -20.25 -4.04 -1.76
CA SER A 362 -20.96 -2.94 -2.42
C SER A 362 -20.07 -2.07 -3.31
N ALA A 363 -18.78 -2.02 -3.05
CA ALA A 363 -17.86 -1.22 -3.83
C ALA A 363 -17.42 -1.92 -5.12
N ILE A 364 -17.41 -3.26 -5.13
CA ILE A 364 -17.09 -4.04 -6.32
C ILE A 364 -18.07 -3.72 -7.44
N ASP A 365 -19.36 -3.83 -7.14
CA ASP A 365 -20.41 -3.55 -8.12
C ASP A 365 -20.47 -2.05 -8.47
N LYS A 366 -20.35 -1.17 -7.46
CA LYS A 366 -20.43 0.29 -7.66
C LYS A 366 -19.35 0.84 -8.59
N TYR A 367 -18.13 0.33 -8.51
CA TYR A 367 -17.00 0.82 -9.31
C TYR A 367 -16.62 -0.14 -10.44
N ASN A 368 -17.42 -1.18 -10.70
CA ASN A 368 -17.15 -2.20 -11.71
C ASN A 368 -15.75 -2.82 -11.58
N ILE A 369 -15.37 -3.14 -10.33
CA ILE A 369 -14.08 -3.77 -10.03
C ILE A 369 -14.10 -5.21 -10.56
N SER A 370 -13.06 -5.60 -11.30
CA SER A 370 -12.90 -6.98 -11.79
C SER A 370 -12.98 -7.99 -10.64
N LYS A 371 -13.72 -9.09 -10.84
CA LYS A 371 -13.84 -10.20 -9.88
C LYS A 371 -12.70 -11.22 -9.99
N GLU A 372 -11.67 -10.92 -10.77
CA GLU A 372 -10.50 -11.77 -10.90
C GLU A 372 -9.69 -11.85 -9.60
N GLY A 373 -8.95 -12.96 -9.44
CA GLY A 373 -8.05 -13.17 -8.31
C GLY A 373 -8.76 -13.25 -6.98
N LEU A 374 -8.51 -12.27 -6.10
CA LEU A 374 -9.04 -12.22 -4.72
C LEU A 374 -10.01 -11.04 -4.52
N ASN A 375 -10.33 -10.27 -5.57
CA ASN A 375 -11.04 -9.00 -5.44
C ASN A 375 -12.43 -9.12 -4.81
N ASP A 376 -13.15 -10.21 -5.08
CA ASP A 376 -14.49 -10.49 -4.55
C ASP A 376 -14.50 -11.53 -3.41
N LYS A 377 -13.32 -12.02 -3.01
CA LYS A 377 -13.20 -13.09 -2.04
C LYS A 377 -13.17 -12.58 -0.60
N SER A 378 -13.71 -13.40 0.29
CA SER A 378 -13.51 -13.26 1.73
C SER A 378 -12.43 -14.23 2.18
N ILE A 379 -11.29 -13.70 2.60
CA ILE A 379 -10.13 -14.48 3.00
C ILE A 379 -10.22 -14.73 4.50
N ILE A 380 -10.05 -15.98 4.93
CA ILE A 380 -9.90 -16.31 6.35
C ILE A 380 -8.45 -16.04 6.73
N VAL A 381 -8.23 -15.02 7.53
CA VAL A 381 -6.89 -14.67 8.04
C VAL A 381 -6.50 -15.63 9.16
N VAL A 382 -7.40 -15.87 10.10
CA VAL A 382 -7.22 -16.83 11.18
C VAL A 382 -8.58 -17.34 11.64
N LYS A 383 -8.67 -18.62 12.00
CA LYS A 383 -9.84 -19.26 12.61
C LYS A 383 -9.44 -19.85 13.96
N LYS A 384 -10.30 -19.71 14.97
CA LYS A 384 -10.30 -20.53 16.18
C LYS A 384 -11.70 -21.05 16.47
N GLU A 385 -11.77 -22.19 17.14
CA GLU A 385 -13.00 -22.78 17.64
C GLU A 385 -12.85 -23.00 19.14
N LEU A 386 -13.90 -22.74 19.90
CA LEU A 386 -13.95 -22.99 21.34
C LEU A 386 -15.19 -23.82 21.69
N THR A 387 -14.97 -24.96 22.33
CA THR A 387 -16.04 -25.70 23.01
C THR A 387 -16.44 -24.96 24.28
N LEU A 388 -17.72 -24.66 24.41
CA LEU A 388 -18.30 -23.97 25.55
C LEU A 388 -18.80 -25.04 26.53
N SER A 389 -18.10 -25.19 27.65
CA SER A 389 -18.57 -25.97 28.80
C SER A 389 -19.82 -25.31 29.38
N LYS A 390 -20.79 -26.14 29.79
CA LYS A 390 -21.99 -25.66 30.49
C LYS A 390 -21.63 -24.98 31.81
#